data_AF-A0A532E806-F1
#
_entry.id   AF-A0A532E806-F1
#
_cell.length_a   1.000
_cell.length_b   1.000
_cell.length_c   1.000
_cell.angle_alpha   90.00
_cell.angle_beta   90.00
_cell.angle_gamma   90.00
#
_symmetry.space_group_name_H-M   'P 1'
#
loop_
_entity.id
_entity.type
_entity.pdbx_description
1 polymer ?
#
loop_
_entity_poly.entity_id
_entity_poly.type
_entity_poly.pdbx_seq_one_letter_code
_entity_poly.pdbx_strand_id
1 'polypeptide(L)'
;MNLAGFWDVFEHAVPVELTKSLTIPIIPLWLFSALKIFAYLDRKFPRDLRDLAYVLEHYESLEMGERRFEIVGAADNVTYENAGAYFLGTDIRTNLSSMAALNMVRDFLDGVTDEYHPVINTVLREESLLESGRRRIFVYQLIQACRLGLAGVAE
;
A
#
# COMPACT_ATOMS: atom_id res chain seq x y z
N MET A 1 -6.75 2.89 19.06
CA MET A 1 -7.53 3.22 17.87
C MET A 1 -7.07 4.58 17.40
N ASN A 2 -6.08 4.54 16.53
CA ASN A 2 -5.59 5.68 15.81
C ASN A 2 -6.71 6.24 14.91
N LEU A 3 -6.99 7.53 15.02
CA LEU A 3 -7.97 8.26 14.20
C LEU A 3 -7.29 9.04 13.06
N ALA A 4 -5.98 8.88 12.86
CA ALA A 4 -5.27 9.42 11.72
C ALA A 4 -5.90 8.85 10.43
N GLY A 5 -6.25 9.74 9.51
CA GLY A 5 -6.91 9.38 8.26
C GLY A 5 -8.41 9.03 8.36
N PHE A 6 -9.04 9.20 9.53
CA PHE A 6 -10.45 8.88 9.70
C PHE A 6 -11.37 9.85 8.94
N TRP A 7 -10.98 11.12 8.82
CA TRP A 7 -11.72 12.09 8.01
C TRP A 7 -11.72 11.71 6.52
N ASP A 8 -10.57 11.25 6.02
CA ASP A 8 -10.40 10.81 4.63
C ASP A 8 -11.38 9.67 4.26
N VAL A 9 -11.83 8.86 5.24
CA VAL A 9 -12.84 7.80 5.02
C VAL A 9 -14.16 8.38 4.56
N PHE A 10 -14.62 9.48 5.16
CA PHE A 10 -15.87 10.12 4.77
C PHE A 10 -15.72 10.92 3.49
N GLU A 11 -14.55 11.54 3.30
CA GLU A 11 -14.28 12.40 2.15
C GLU A 11 -14.15 11.61 0.84
N HIS A 12 -13.48 10.45 0.89
CA HIS A 12 -13.15 9.69 -0.31
C HIS A 12 -14.00 8.44 -0.54
N ALA A 13 -14.89 8.08 0.39
CA ALA A 13 -15.77 6.94 0.15
C ALA A 13 -16.77 7.25 -0.97
N VAL A 14 -16.80 6.38 -1.98
CA VAL A 14 -17.71 6.49 -3.12
C VAL A 14 -18.86 5.48 -2.99
N PRO A 15 -20.10 5.86 -3.34
CA PRO A 15 -21.22 4.93 -3.31
C PRO A 15 -21.03 3.86 -4.40
N VAL A 16 -20.97 2.60 -4.00
CA VAL A 16 -20.89 1.46 -4.91
C VAL A 16 -22.15 0.63 -4.78
N GLU A 17 -22.83 0.43 -5.90
CA GLU A 17 -23.99 -0.46 -5.99
C GLU A 17 -23.53 -1.91 -6.06
N LEU A 18 -23.82 -2.70 -5.02
CA LEU A 18 -23.52 -4.13 -4.99
C LEU A 18 -24.67 -4.96 -5.57
N THR A 19 -25.90 -4.48 -5.37
CA THR A 19 -27.13 -5.04 -5.94
C THR A 19 -28.13 -3.91 -6.15
N LYS A 20 -29.20 -4.16 -6.90
CA LYS A 20 -30.27 -3.18 -7.21
C LYS A 20 -30.89 -2.44 -6.02
N SER A 21 -30.74 -2.98 -4.80
CA SER A 21 -31.29 -2.41 -3.57
C SER A 21 -30.25 -2.12 -2.50
N LEU A 22 -28.96 -2.25 -2.80
CA LEU A 22 -27.88 -2.09 -1.83
C LEU A 22 -26.72 -1.29 -2.42
N THR A 23 -26.61 -0.06 -1.95
CA THR A 23 -25.48 0.83 -2.20
C THR A 23 -24.70 1.00 -0.90
N ILE A 24 -23.39 0.77 -0.96
CA ILE A 24 -22.49 0.89 0.20
C ILE A 24 -21.38 1.87 -0.15
N PRO A 25 -21.03 2.81 0.76
CA PRO A 25 -19.85 3.63 0.59
C PRO A 25 -18.58 2.78 0.71
N ILE A 26 -17.75 2.78 -0.33
CA ILE A 26 -16.48 2.04 -0.39
C ILE A 26 -15.34 3.04 -0.54
N ILE A 27 -14.32 2.91 0.31
CA ILE A 27 -13.10 3.71 0.24
C ILE A 27 -12.17 3.24 -0.90
N PRO A 28 -11.36 4.13 -1.49
CA PRO A 28 -10.36 3.75 -2.48
C PRO A 28 -9.23 2.90 -1.87
N LEU A 29 -8.53 2.15 -2.72
CA LEU A 29 -7.49 1.19 -2.28
C LEU A 29 -6.28 1.87 -1.64
N TRP A 30 -5.93 3.09 -2.05
CA TRP A 30 -4.86 3.85 -1.39
C TRP A 30 -5.19 4.16 0.07
N LEU A 31 -6.44 4.54 0.34
CA LEU A 31 -6.90 4.86 1.69
C LEU A 31 -7.01 3.58 2.53
N PHE A 32 -7.54 2.50 1.95
CA PHE A 32 -7.55 1.19 2.58
C PHE A 32 -6.14 0.76 3.02
N SER A 33 -5.13 0.94 2.17
CA SER A 33 -3.74 0.58 2.47
C SER A 33 -3.16 1.40 3.61
N ALA A 34 -3.39 2.72 3.64
CA ALA A 34 -2.98 3.57 4.74
C ALA A 34 -3.64 3.15 6.07
N LEU A 35 -4.95 2.87 6.06
CA LEU A 35 -5.68 2.40 7.24
C LEU A 35 -5.18 1.03 7.72
N LYS A 36 -4.76 0.13 6.81
CA LYS A 36 -4.13 -1.15 7.19
C LYS A 36 -2.79 -0.95 7.89
N ILE A 37 -1.99 0.01 7.45
CA ILE A 37 -0.75 0.37 8.14
C ILE A 37 -1.07 0.89 9.55
N PHE A 38 -2.02 1.81 9.70
CA PHE A 38 -2.40 2.35 11.01
C PHE A 38 -2.96 1.28 11.94
N ALA A 39 -3.82 0.40 11.42
CA ALA A 39 -4.33 -0.74 12.18
C ALA A 39 -3.19 -1.66 12.62
N TYR A 40 -2.26 -2.01 11.73
CA TYR A 40 -1.11 -2.83 12.10
C TYR A 40 -0.23 -2.16 13.15
N LEU A 41 0.01 -0.85 13.06
CA LEU A 41 0.78 -0.10 14.05
C LEU A 41 0.14 -0.16 15.44
N ASP A 42 -1.19 -0.12 15.51
CA ASP A 42 -1.98 -0.19 16.75
C ASP A 42 -2.03 -1.60 17.37
N ARG A 43 -2.38 -2.62 16.57
CA ARG A 43 -2.72 -3.97 17.10
C ARG A 43 -1.75 -5.09 16.70
N LYS A 44 -0.79 -4.80 15.81
CA LYS A 44 0.20 -5.76 15.29
C LYS A 44 -0.42 -7.04 14.73
N PHE A 45 -1.61 -6.93 14.12
CA PHE A 45 -2.33 -8.10 13.61
C PHE A 45 -1.77 -8.53 12.24
N PRO A 46 -1.25 -9.76 12.08
CA PRO A 46 -0.53 -10.18 10.87
C PRO A 46 -1.32 -10.03 9.58
N ARG A 47 -2.64 -10.25 9.64
CA ARG A 47 -3.53 -10.13 8.47
C ARG A 47 -3.50 -8.75 7.83
N ASP A 48 -3.26 -7.68 8.61
CA ASP A 48 -3.17 -6.34 8.06
C ASP A 48 -1.97 -6.18 7.12
N LEU A 49 -0.85 -6.86 7.41
CA LEU A 49 0.31 -6.89 6.52
C LEU A 49 0.08 -7.73 5.27
N ARG A 50 -0.63 -8.86 5.40
CA ARG A 50 -1.00 -9.68 4.23
C ARG A 50 -1.90 -8.89 3.28
N ASP A 51 -2.92 -8.21 3.81
CA ASP A 51 -3.82 -7.39 3.00
C ASP A 51 -3.06 -6.25 2.32
N LEU A 52 -2.13 -5.59 3.04
CA LEU A 52 -1.25 -4.56 2.47
C LEU A 52 -0.36 -5.11 1.35
N ALA A 53 0.29 -6.26 1.56
CA ALA A 53 1.14 -6.89 0.55
C ALA A 53 0.35 -7.25 -0.71
N TYR A 54 -0.88 -7.73 -0.55
CA TYR A 54 -1.78 -8.00 -1.68
C TYR A 54 -2.10 -6.73 -2.47
N VAL A 55 -2.44 -5.62 -1.80
CA VAL A 55 -2.73 -4.37 -2.51
C VAL A 55 -1.48 -3.81 -3.18
N LEU A 56 -0.31 -3.84 -2.53
CA LEU A 56 0.95 -3.40 -3.13
C LEU A 56 1.24 -4.12 -4.47
N GLU A 57 1.02 -5.41 -4.54
CA GLU A 57 1.23 -6.22 -5.75
C GLU A 57 0.20 -5.93 -6.84
N HIS A 58 -1.06 -5.68 -6.45
CA HIS A 58 -2.19 -5.68 -7.36
C HIS A 58 -2.84 -4.31 -7.61
N TYR A 59 -2.39 -3.23 -6.98
CA TYR A 59 -3.04 -1.91 -6.98
C TYR A 59 -3.62 -1.48 -8.35
N GLU A 60 -2.78 -1.26 -9.35
CA GLU A 60 -3.23 -0.87 -10.71
C GLU A 60 -4.02 -1.97 -11.45
N SER A 61 -3.79 -3.25 -11.15
CA SER A 61 -4.56 -4.33 -11.79
C SER A 61 -5.97 -4.44 -11.20
N LEU A 62 -6.16 -4.04 -9.95
CA LEU A 62 -7.47 -3.97 -9.29
C LEU A 62 -8.25 -2.73 -9.75
N GLU A 63 -7.57 -1.68 -10.16
CA GLU A 63 -8.17 -0.44 -10.68
C GLU A 63 -8.33 -0.42 -12.22
N MET A 64 -8.00 -1.53 -12.91
CA MET A 64 -8.07 -1.66 -14.37
C MET A 64 -7.23 -0.61 -15.15
N GLY A 65 -6.12 -0.14 -14.56
CA GLY A 65 -5.28 0.90 -15.15
C GLY A 65 -4.18 0.40 -16.09
N GLU A 66 -3.95 1.10 -17.20
CA GLU A 66 -2.81 0.87 -18.12
C GLU A 66 -1.53 1.64 -17.71
N ARG A 67 -1.59 2.42 -16.62
CA ARG A 67 -0.53 3.37 -16.20
C ARG A 67 0.80 2.71 -15.86
N ARG A 68 0.80 1.40 -15.59
CA ARG A 68 2.04 0.63 -15.32
C ARG A 68 3.09 0.84 -16.39
N PHE A 69 2.72 0.98 -17.66
CA PHE A 69 3.66 1.21 -18.76
C PHE A 69 4.27 2.63 -18.78
N GLU A 70 3.62 3.60 -18.15
CA GLU A 70 4.04 5.01 -18.18
C GLU A 70 5.25 5.29 -17.29
N ILE A 71 5.48 4.46 -16.25
CA ILE A 71 6.49 4.70 -15.23
C ILE A 71 7.69 3.75 -15.30
N VAL A 72 7.65 2.71 -16.14
CA VAL A 72 8.78 1.78 -16.27
C VAL A 72 10.00 2.55 -16.79
N GLY A 73 11.04 2.62 -15.95
CA GLY A 73 12.27 3.37 -16.25
C GLY A 73 12.22 4.87 -15.91
N ALA A 74 11.13 5.38 -15.34
CA ALA A 74 11.02 6.78 -14.89
C ALA A 74 11.56 7.02 -13.47
N ALA A 75 11.67 5.96 -12.66
CA ALA A 75 12.28 6.00 -11.33
C ALA A 75 13.16 4.76 -11.11
N ASP A 76 14.30 4.94 -10.43
CA ASP A 76 15.25 3.87 -10.18
C ASP A 76 14.58 2.70 -9.44
N ASN A 77 14.85 1.47 -9.91
CA ASN A 77 14.32 0.22 -9.36
C ASN A 77 12.78 0.04 -9.45
N VAL A 78 12.08 0.88 -10.23
CA VAL A 78 10.68 0.65 -10.60
C VAL A 78 10.62 -0.14 -11.91
N THR A 79 10.07 -1.35 -11.79
CA THR A 79 9.82 -2.34 -12.84
C THR A 79 8.31 -2.42 -13.12
N TYR A 80 7.91 -3.10 -14.19
CA TYR A 80 6.50 -3.33 -14.47
C TYR A 80 5.79 -4.07 -13.33
N GLU A 81 6.49 -5.00 -12.69
CA GLU A 81 5.98 -5.86 -11.63
C GLU A 81 5.69 -5.10 -10.33
N ASN A 82 6.47 -4.06 -10.01
CA ASN A 82 6.29 -3.25 -8.79
C ASN A 82 5.76 -1.82 -9.05
N ALA A 83 5.50 -1.45 -10.31
CA ALA A 83 4.94 -0.14 -10.67
C ALA A 83 3.62 0.19 -9.94
N GLY A 84 2.77 -0.82 -9.71
CA GLY A 84 1.53 -0.63 -8.95
C GLY A 84 1.77 -0.12 -7.52
N ALA A 85 2.80 -0.64 -6.85
CA ALA A 85 3.17 -0.17 -5.51
C ALA A 85 3.69 1.27 -5.54
N TYR A 86 4.44 1.67 -6.58
CA TYR A 86 4.87 3.06 -6.75
C TYR A 86 3.68 4.02 -6.90
N PHE A 87 2.67 3.65 -7.70
CA PHE A 87 1.45 4.46 -7.82
C PHE A 87 0.67 4.51 -6.51
N LEU A 88 0.57 3.41 -5.77
CA LEU A 88 -0.04 3.40 -4.45
C LEU A 88 0.62 4.44 -3.53
N GLY A 89 1.95 4.49 -3.47
CA GLY A 89 2.68 5.50 -2.70
C GLY A 89 2.40 6.93 -3.16
N THR A 90 2.33 7.14 -4.49
CA THR A 90 2.03 8.43 -5.09
C THR A 90 0.62 8.91 -4.72
N ASP A 91 -0.36 8.02 -4.77
CA ASP A 91 -1.75 8.32 -4.48
C ASP A 91 -1.97 8.57 -2.98
N ILE A 92 -1.29 7.81 -2.10
CA ILE A 92 -1.27 8.12 -0.66
C ILE A 92 -0.69 9.52 -0.42
N ARG A 93 0.45 9.86 -1.04
CA ARG A 93 1.08 11.19 -0.90
C ARG A 93 0.15 12.31 -1.36
N THR A 94 -0.57 12.09 -2.46
CA THR A 94 -1.38 13.13 -3.10
C THR A 94 -2.71 13.35 -2.40
N ASN A 95 -3.35 12.28 -1.93
CA ASN A 95 -4.74 12.34 -1.48
C ASN A 95 -4.91 12.35 0.05
N LEU A 96 -3.93 11.86 0.82
CA LEU A 96 -4.07 11.80 2.27
C LEU A 96 -3.97 13.21 2.87
N SER A 97 -5.05 13.73 3.45
CA SER A 97 -5.15 15.12 3.89
C SER A 97 -4.29 15.45 5.12
N SER A 98 -4.05 14.46 5.99
CA SER A 98 -3.35 14.67 7.26
C SER A 98 -1.84 14.42 7.14
N MET A 99 -1.04 15.47 7.37
CA MET A 99 0.42 15.34 7.45
C MET A 99 0.89 14.35 8.53
N ALA A 100 0.17 14.27 9.66
CA ALA A 100 0.49 13.31 10.71
C ALA A 100 0.25 11.87 10.23
N ALA A 101 -0.88 11.62 9.55
CA ALA A 101 -1.18 10.33 8.94
C ALA A 101 -0.16 9.96 7.86
N LEU A 102 0.23 10.93 7.02
CA LEU A 102 1.24 10.74 5.98
C LEU A 102 2.60 10.38 6.57
N ASN A 103 3.02 11.04 7.65
CA ASN A 103 4.26 10.73 8.34
C ASN A 103 4.22 9.31 8.95
N MET A 104 3.08 8.84 9.48
CA MET A 104 2.98 7.47 9.97
C MET A 104 3.16 6.42 8.86
N VAL A 105 2.62 6.68 7.66
CA VAL A 105 2.86 5.81 6.50
C VAL A 105 4.35 5.83 6.14
N ARG A 106 4.94 7.03 6.08
CA ARG A 106 6.37 7.19 5.75
C ARG A 106 7.25 6.45 6.75
N ASP A 107 7.08 6.69 8.04
CA ASP A 107 7.86 6.07 9.11
C ASP A 107 7.74 4.53 9.08
N PHE A 108 6.55 4.00 8.77
CA PHE A 108 6.35 2.56 8.61
C PHE A 108 7.15 1.99 7.42
N LEU A 109 7.08 2.63 6.26
CA LEU A 109 7.80 2.17 5.06
C LEU A 109 9.32 2.33 5.23
N ASP A 110 9.77 3.46 5.78
CA ASP A 110 11.19 3.74 6.06
C ASP A 110 11.78 2.78 7.09
N GLY A 111 10.97 2.30 8.03
CA GLY A 111 11.35 1.30 9.02
C GLY A 111 11.65 -0.08 8.44
N VAL A 112 11.23 -0.39 7.20
CA VAL A 112 11.53 -1.66 6.53
C VAL A 112 12.83 -1.53 5.75
N THR A 113 13.94 -1.80 6.44
CA THR A 113 15.30 -1.51 5.95
C THR A 113 15.93 -2.59 5.06
N ASP A 114 15.44 -3.84 5.14
CA ASP A 114 15.99 -4.99 4.42
C ASP A 114 14.93 -6.09 4.23
N GLU A 115 15.24 -7.09 3.40
CA GLU A 115 14.35 -8.19 3.04
C GLU A 115 14.14 -9.24 4.16
N TYR A 116 14.86 -9.15 5.27
CA TYR A 116 14.71 -9.99 6.46
C TYR A 116 13.94 -9.29 7.58
N HIS A 117 13.49 -8.06 7.37
CA HIS A 117 12.73 -7.30 8.34
C HIS A 117 11.48 -8.08 8.84
N PRO A 118 11.11 -7.99 10.14
CA PRO A 118 10.01 -8.77 10.71
C PRO A 118 8.65 -8.60 10.01
N VAL A 119 8.38 -7.42 9.42
CA VAL A 119 7.18 -7.17 8.62
C VAL A 119 7.09 -8.15 7.44
N ILE A 120 8.20 -8.34 6.71
CA ILE A 120 8.25 -9.24 5.54
C ILE A 120 8.10 -10.69 5.99
N ASN A 121 8.81 -11.10 7.04
CA ASN A 121 8.65 -12.44 7.61
C ASN A 121 7.20 -12.74 8.02
N THR A 122 6.49 -11.73 8.52
CA THR A 122 5.09 -11.86 8.92
C THR A 122 4.18 -12.04 7.69
N VAL A 123 4.40 -11.26 6.62
CA VAL A 123 3.70 -11.46 5.34
C VAL A 123 3.93 -12.88 4.81
N LEU A 124 5.18 -13.31 4.71
CA LEU A 124 5.52 -14.63 4.17
C LEU A 124 4.93 -15.77 5.00
N ARG A 125 4.83 -15.61 6.33
CA ARG A 125 4.17 -16.58 7.20
C ARG A 125 2.68 -16.66 6.91
N GLU A 126 1.99 -15.53 6.80
CA GLU A 126 0.55 -15.47 6.50
C GLU A 126 0.21 -16.01 5.10
N GLU A 127 1.17 -15.93 4.17
CA GLU A 127 1.06 -16.51 2.82
C GLU A 127 1.47 -17.99 2.76
N SER A 128 1.97 -18.59 3.85
CA SER A 128 2.56 -19.94 3.86
C SER A 128 3.75 -20.09 2.89
N LEU A 129 4.55 -19.04 2.73
CA LEU A 129 5.68 -18.92 1.80
C LEU A 129 6.99 -18.52 2.49
N LEU A 130 7.16 -18.84 3.78
CA LEU A 130 8.31 -18.39 4.59
C LEU A 130 9.69 -18.74 4.00
N GLU A 131 9.79 -19.91 3.39
CA GLU A 131 11.02 -20.42 2.77
C GLU A 131 11.28 -19.85 1.36
N SER A 132 10.35 -19.06 0.81
CA SER A 132 10.47 -18.51 -0.54
C SER A 132 11.35 -17.26 -0.56
N GLY A 133 12.65 -17.44 -0.85
CA GLY A 133 13.58 -16.32 -1.05
C GLY A 133 13.14 -15.38 -2.18
N ARG A 134 12.53 -15.91 -3.26
CA ARG A 134 11.98 -15.09 -4.35
C ARG A 134 10.84 -14.20 -3.86
N ARG A 135 9.87 -14.75 -3.11
CA ARG A 135 8.74 -13.98 -2.59
C ARG A 135 9.22 -12.92 -1.59
N ARG A 136 10.18 -13.26 -0.73
CA ARG A 136 10.81 -12.35 0.22
C ARG A 136 11.35 -11.09 -0.47
N ILE A 137 12.21 -11.29 -1.47
CA ILE A 137 12.80 -10.18 -2.24
C ILE A 137 11.70 -9.37 -2.92
N PHE A 138 10.70 -10.02 -3.49
CA PHE A 138 9.63 -9.32 -4.19
C PHE A 138 8.76 -8.46 -3.24
N VAL A 139 8.38 -8.97 -2.07
CA VAL A 139 7.64 -8.18 -1.06
C VAL A 139 8.49 -6.99 -0.60
N TYR A 140 9.79 -7.17 -0.42
CA TYR A 140 10.69 -6.05 -0.13
C TYR A 140 10.66 -5.00 -1.26
N GLN A 141 10.81 -5.42 -2.52
CA GLN A 141 10.78 -4.53 -3.69
C GLN A 141 9.46 -3.76 -3.83
N LEU A 142 8.33 -4.39 -3.50
CA LEU A 142 7.03 -3.72 -3.47
C LEU A 142 6.99 -2.60 -2.42
N ILE A 143 7.47 -2.86 -1.21
CA ILE A 143 7.56 -1.84 -0.15
C ILE A 143 8.49 -0.70 -0.59
N GLN A 144 9.64 -1.02 -1.20
CA GLN A 144 10.58 -0.01 -1.69
C GLN A 144 9.97 0.86 -2.81
N ALA A 145 9.25 0.26 -3.76
CA ALA A 145 8.57 1.00 -4.82
C ALA A 145 7.50 1.95 -4.24
N CYS A 146 6.70 1.48 -3.27
CA CYS A 146 5.74 2.33 -2.58
C CYS A 146 6.40 3.49 -1.83
N ARG A 147 7.54 3.23 -1.17
CA ARG A 147 8.33 4.28 -0.51
C ARG A 147 8.80 5.36 -1.49
N LEU A 148 9.28 4.95 -2.67
CA LEU A 148 9.70 5.88 -3.73
C LEU A 148 8.54 6.76 -4.20
N GLY A 149 7.36 6.16 -4.46
CA GLY A 149 6.16 6.91 -4.83
C GLY A 149 5.71 7.90 -3.75
N LEU A 150 5.83 7.50 -2.48
CA LEU A 150 5.49 8.35 -1.33
C LEU A 150 6.48 9.51 -1.13
N ALA A 151 7.74 9.35 -1.51
CA ALA A 151 8.74 10.42 -1.49
C ALA A 151 8.54 11.40 -2.66
N GLY A 152 8.14 10.87 -3.83
CA GLY A 152 8.11 11.62 -5.08
C GLY A 152 9.46 11.65 -5.79
N VAL A 153 9.44 11.93 -7.09
CA VAL A 153 10.66 12.27 -7.82
C VAL A 153 11.10 13.65 -7.35
N ALA A 154 12.35 13.80 -6.91
CA ALA A 154 12.94 15.13 -6.75
C ALA A 154 13.04 15.76 -8.15
N GLU A 155 12.28 16.83 -8.39
CA GLU A 155 12.46 17.68 -9.57
C GLU A 155 13.86 18.30 -9.62
#